data_AF-A0A8J2X4E6-F1
#
_entry.id   AF-A0A8J2X4E6-F1
#
_cell.length_a   1.000
_cell.length_b   1.000
_cell.length_c   1.000
_cell.angle_alpha   90.00
_cell.angle_beta   90.00
_cell.angle_gamma   90.00
#
_symmetry.space_group_name_H-M   'P 1'
#
loop_
_entity.id
_entity.type
_entity.pdbx_description
1 polymer ?
#
loop_
_entity_poly.entity_id
_entity_poly.type
_entity_poly.pdbx_seq_one_letter_code
_entity_poly.pdbx_strand_id
1 'polypeptide(L)'
;MAAQLAAAGLTPKFADLVNMNRPKPQDNAQFAAWYTFSHSGGEFEVCLRPGGVFYSPQYAAASRWCVLPNGSSIAISWGRFGDYKLDVTDAVLRELSGARWADNAACTGPNDWRRMKAIRPLSPVELKLLSPTGGGTEWSFEYASGRFAVQFRGDGYNHFSCHSYPAHSHWSLSGDELTINWGQYGTYVMKFTSETTAEGSLKGKPADWRRMKYVRDLDAVEASETCGHDHDHH
;
A
#
# COMPACT_ATOMS: atom_id res chain seq x y z
N MET A 1 -4.32 22.78 9.05
CA MET A 1 -2.94 23.27 8.90
C MET A 1 -2.66 23.87 7.52
N ALA A 2 -3.00 23.22 6.40
CA ALA A 2 -2.85 23.81 5.04
C ALA A 2 -3.58 25.17 4.89
N ALA A 3 -4.77 25.33 5.47
CA ALA A 3 -5.50 26.59 5.51
C ALA A 3 -4.81 27.68 6.36
N GLN A 4 -4.06 27.30 7.40
CA GLN A 4 -3.27 28.23 8.23
C GLN A 4 -1.97 28.63 7.52
N LEU A 5 -1.35 27.74 6.74
CA LEU A 5 -0.16 28.04 5.91
C LEU A 5 -0.51 28.96 4.74
N ALA A 6 -1.67 28.73 4.08
CA ALA A 6 -2.18 29.61 3.04
C ALA A 6 -2.50 31.02 3.57
N ALA A 7 -3.05 31.13 4.78
CA ALA A 7 -3.28 32.41 5.45
C ALA A 7 -1.98 33.16 5.81
N ALA A 8 -0.85 32.44 5.92
CA ALA A 8 0.48 33.01 6.15
C ALA A 8 1.27 33.32 4.85
N GLY A 9 0.63 33.19 3.67
CA GLY A 9 1.29 33.43 2.39
C GLY A 9 2.35 32.40 2.00
N LEU A 10 2.42 31.27 2.70
CA LEU A 10 3.37 30.19 2.43
C LEU A 10 2.67 29.07 1.67
N THR A 11 3.13 28.75 0.46
CA THR A 11 2.65 27.59 -0.29
C THR A 11 3.39 26.34 0.21
N PRO A 12 2.72 25.39 0.89
CA PRO A 12 3.38 24.17 1.34
C PRO A 12 3.86 23.34 0.15
N LYS A 13 4.99 22.64 0.30
CA LYS A 13 5.44 21.68 -0.72
C LYS A 13 4.45 20.52 -0.79
N PHE A 14 4.38 19.85 -1.94
CA PHE A 14 3.47 18.73 -2.13
C PHE A 14 3.68 17.60 -1.10
N ALA A 15 4.95 17.23 -0.86
CA ALA A 15 5.28 16.24 0.15
C ALA A 15 4.77 16.65 1.55
N ASP A 16 4.84 17.95 1.88
CA ASP A 16 4.29 18.47 3.12
C ASP A 16 2.76 18.36 3.14
N LEU A 17 2.07 18.60 2.02
CA LEU A 17 0.61 18.42 1.94
C LEU A 17 0.20 16.96 2.17
N VAL A 18 0.91 16.00 1.59
CA VAL A 18 0.62 14.57 1.78
C VAL A 18 0.97 14.13 3.21
N ASN A 19 2.08 14.61 3.76
CA ASN A 19 2.50 14.30 5.14
C ASN A 19 1.62 14.98 6.20
N MET A 20 1.15 16.21 5.95
CA MET A 20 0.24 16.94 6.83
C MET A 20 -1.19 16.40 6.77
N ASN A 21 -1.61 15.92 5.60
CA ASN A 21 -2.92 15.29 5.41
C ASN A 21 -2.81 13.77 5.56
N ARG A 22 -2.11 13.28 6.60
CA ARG A 22 -2.24 11.89 7.03
C ARG A 22 -3.72 11.61 7.18
N PRO A 23 -4.31 10.85 6.27
CA PRO A 23 -5.74 10.62 6.34
C PRO A 23 -5.98 9.82 7.61
N LYS A 24 -6.94 10.25 8.43
CA LYS A 24 -7.44 9.33 9.43
C LYS A 24 -7.95 8.10 8.69
N PRO A 25 -7.78 6.88 9.23
CA PRO A 25 -8.13 5.62 8.57
C PRO A 25 -9.50 5.60 7.86
N GLN A 26 -10.46 6.38 8.34
CA GLN A 26 -11.83 6.46 7.82
C GLN A 26 -12.03 7.47 6.67
N ASP A 27 -11.23 8.54 6.59
CA ASP A 27 -11.50 9.66 5.67
C ASP A 27 -11.24 9.32 4.19
N ASN A 28 -10.49 8.24 3.95
CA ASN A 28 -10.07 7.81 2.61
C ASN A 28 -10.78 6.55 2.09
N ALA A 29 -11.58 5.87 2.91
CA ALA A 29 -12.08 4.53 2.59
C ALA A 29 -12.84 4.47 1.25
N GLN A 30 -13.50 5.56 0.86
CA GLN A 30 -14.28 5.60 -0.38
C GLN A 30 -13.43 5.48 -1.67
N PHE A 31 -12.15 5.84 -1.63
CA PHE A 31 -11.24 5.71 -2.78
C PHE A 31 -10.31 4.50 -2.66
N ALA A 32 -10.39 3.73 -1.58
CA ALA A 32 -9.57 2.54 -1.42
C ALA A 32 -10.05 1.43 -2.36
N ALA A 33 -9.25 1.09 -3.37
CA ALA A 33 -9.59 0.14 -4.43
C ALA A 33 -8.36 -0.18 -5.31
N TRP A 34 -8.54 -1.14 -6.21
CA TRP A 34 -7.62 -1.37 -7.33
C TRP A 34 -8.03 -0.54 -8.54
N TYR A 35 -7.03 -0.03 -9.24
CA TYR A 35 -7.18 0.86 -10.39
C TYR A 35 -6.22 0.47 -11.52
N THR A 36 -6.66 0.66 -12.75
CA THR A 36 -5.76 0.77 -13.89
C THR A 36 -5.21 2.18 -13.89
N PHE A 37 -3.89 2.33 -13.86
CA PHE A 37 -3.18 3.59 -13.96
C PHE A 37 -2.61 3.74 -15.37
N SER A 38 -3.01 4.79 -16.07
CA SER A 38 -2.64 5.06 -17.46
C SER A 38 -1.78 6.31 -17.56
N HIS A 39 -0.76 6.24 -18.42
CA HIS A 39 0.11 7.34 -18.80
C HIS A 39 0.53 7.22 -20.26
N SER A 40 1.32 8.16 -20.76
CA SER A 40 1.79 8.18 -22.15
C SER A 40 2.57 6.93 -22.60
N GLY A 41 3.11 6.15 -21.67
CA GLY A 41 3.90 4.95 -21.95
C GLY A 41 3.15 3.62 -21.78
N GLY A 42 1.86 3.65 -21.42
CA GLY A 42 1.07 2.44 -21.22
C GLY A 42 0.22 2.47 -19.96
N GLU A 43 -0.19 1.27 -19.52
CA GLU A 43 -1.07 1.07 -18.38
C GLU A 43 -0.57 -0.04 -17.47
N PHE A 44 -0.79 0.11 -16.16
CA PHE A 44 -0.48 -0.90 -15.15
C PHE A 44 -1.40 -0.78 -13.94
N GLU A 45 -1.46 -1.80 -13.10
CA GLU A 45 -2.31 -1.79 -11.91
C GLU A 45 -1.66 -1.04 -10.74
N VAL A 46 -2.50 -0.30 -10.02
CA VAL A 46 -2.14 0.33 -8.74
C VAL A 46 -3.28 0.14 -7.74
N CYS A 47 -2.95 0.23 -6.45
CA CYS A 47 -3.91 0.16 -5.37
C CYS A 47 -3.78 1.39 -4.47
N LEU A 48 -4.91 2.08 -4.29
CA LEU A 48 -5.07 3.04 -3.21
C LEU A 48 -5.46 2.23 -1.97
N ARG A 49 -4.52 2.05 -1.03
CA ARG A 49 -4.75 1.24 0.17
C ARG A 49 -5.26 2.08 1.33
N PRO A 50 -5.96 1.48 2.31
CA PRO A 50 -6.24 2.12 3.58
C PRO A 50 -4.97 2.67 4.26
N GLY A 51 -5.14 3.64 5.15
CA GLY A 51 -4.00 4.31 5.79
C GLY A 51 -3.16 5.20 4.86
N GLY A 52 -3.63 5.43 3.63
CA GLY A 52 -2.97 6.32 2.67
C GLY A 52 -1.70 5.74 2.07
N VAL A 53 -1.57 4.41 1.96
CA VAL A 53 -0.45 3.77 1.24
C VAL A 53 -0.80 3.64 -0.24
N PHE A 54 0.07 4.15 -1.11
CA PHE A 54 -0.04 3.93 -2.55
C PHE A 54 0.76 2.67 -2.89
N TYR A 55 0.22 1.79 -3.73
CA TYR A 55 0.90 0.54 -4.06
C TYR A 55 0.86 0.28 -5.56
N SER A 56 2.03 -0.04 -6.12
CA SER A 56 2.16 -0.53 -7.49
C SER A 56 3.01 -1.79 -7.49
N PRO A 57 2.47 -2.97 -7.87
CA PRO A 57 3.24 -4.21 -7.93
C PRO A 57 4.46 -4.13 -8.86
N GLN A 58 4.33 -3.38 -9.98
CA GLN A 58 5.39 -3.29 -10.99
C GLN A 58 6.47 -2.26 -10.63
N TYR A 59 6.09 -1.23 -9.86
CA TYR A 59 6.92 -0.07 -9.59
C TYR A 59 6.88 0.26 -8.10
N ALA A 60 7.31 -0.70 -7.28
CA ALA A 60 7.32 -0.58 -5.83
C ALA A 60 8.22 0.59 -5.38
N ALA A 61 7.68 1.41 -4.48
CA ALA A 61 8.37 2.51 -3.81
C ALA A 61 7.61 2.89 -2.54
N ALA A 62 8.32 3.49 -1.59
CA ALA A 62 7.72 4.13 -0.43
C ALA A 62 6.81 5.25 -0.94
N SER A 63 5.50 5.04 -0.86
CA SER A 63 4.55 5.90 -1.55
C SER A 63 3.25 6.03 -0.79
N ARG A 64 2.66 7.21 -0.90
CA ARG A 64 1.53 7.66 -0.09
C ARG A 64 0.47 8.30 -0.97
N TRP A 65 -0.76 8.29 -0.49
CA TRP A 65 -1.84 9.06 -1.09
C TRP A 65 -2.78 9.64 -0.03
N CYS A 66 -3.44 10.73 -0.38
CA CYS A 66 -4.51 11.32 0.42
C CYS A 66 -5.55 12.02 -0.44
N VAL A 67 -6.76 12.19 0.09
CA VAL A 67 -7.74 13.12 -0.48
C VAL A 67 -7.32 14.54 -0.07
N LEU A 68 -7.26 15.45 -1.03
CA LEU A 68 -6.95 16.86 -0.76
C LEU A 68 -8.11 17.54 -0.03
N PRO A 69 -7.87 18.65 0.70
CA PRO A 69 -8.92 19.34 1.47
C PRO A 69 -10.14 19.83 0.66
N ASN A 70 -10.03 19.88 -0.67
CA ASN A 70 -11.15 20.19 -1.55
C ASN A 70 -12.18 19.04 -1.67
N GLY A 71 -11.84 17.84 -1.21
CA GLY A 71 -12.69 16.65 -1.29
C GLY A 71 -12.83 16.04 -2.70
N SER A 72 -12.27 16.69 -3.73
CA SER A 72 -12.46 16.34 -5.14
C SER A 72 -11.16 16.00 -5.86
N SER A 73 -10.04 15.91 -5.14
CA SER A 73 -8.76 15.51 -5.72
C SER A 73 -8.02 14.53 -4.81
N ILE A 74 -7.24 13.65 -5.41
CA ILE A 74 -6.30 12.76 -4.75
C ILE A 74 -4.87 13.25 -5.04
N ALA A 75 -4.07 13.35 -3.98
CA ALA A 75 -2.64 13.54 -4.08
C ALA A 75 -1.95 12.18 -3.91
N ILE A 76 -0.97 11.87 -4.77
CA ILE A 76 -0.11 10.69 -4.69
C ILE A 76 1.35 11.16 -4.64
N SER A 77 2.08 10.79 -3.59
CA SER A 77 3.53 10.91 -3.57
C SER A 77 4.16 9.55 -3.82
N TRP A 78 4.91 9.42 -4.91
CA TRP A 78 5.41 8.13 -5.41
C TRP A 78 6.94 8.04 -5.40
N GLY A 79 7.57 8.68 -4.41
CA GLY A 79 9.02 8.65 -4.23
C GLY A 79 9.74 9.07 -5.51
N ARG A 80 10.64 8.22 -6.01
CA ARG A 80 11.43 8.49 -7.24
C ARG A 80 10.58 8.67 -8.51
N PHE A 81 9.33 8.20 -8.51
CA PHE A 81 8.43 8.32 -9.67
C PHE A 81 7.68 9.65 -9.69
N GLY A 82 7.86 10.48 -8.66
CA GLY A 82 7.32 11.83 -8.57
C GLY A 82 5.96 11.88 -7.89
N ASP A 83 5.40 13.08 -7.94
CA ASP A 83 4.23 13.50 -7.19
C ASP A 83 3.11 13.85 -8.16
N TYR A 84 1.86 13.53 -7.81
CA TYR A 84 0.73 13.63 -8.72
C TYR A 84 -0.52 14.17 -8.01
N LYS A 85 -1.28 14.99 -8.74
CA LYS A 85 -2.65 15.36 -8.35
C LYS A 85 -3.61 14.82 -9.39
N LEU A 86 -4.58 14.03 -8.95
CA LEU A 86 -5.66 13.50 -9.77
C LEU A 86 -6.97 14.08 -9.28
N ASP A 87 -7.69 14.75 -10.17
CA ASP A 87 -9.04 15.25 -9.91
C ASP A 87 -10.05 14.13 -10.15
N VAL A 88 -11.04 14.05 -9.27
CA VAL A 88 -12.21 13.18 -9.44
C VAL A 88 -13.07 13.79 -10.53
N THR A 89 -13.25 13.07 -11.63
CA THR A 89 -14.08 13.53 -12.74
C THR A 89 -15.45 12.86 -12.70
N ASP A 90 -16.48 13.58 -13.12
CA ASP A 90 -17.80 12.99 -13.30
C ASP A 90 -17.82 12.08 -14.54
N ALA A 91 -18.07 10.79 -14.31
CA ALA A 91 -18.90 9.94 -15.18
C ALA A 91 -18.95 8.51 -14.63
N VAL A 92 -19.94 8.19 -13.79
CA VAL A 92 -20.53 6.83 -13.60
C VAL A 92 -19.58 5.68 -13.16
N LEU A 93 -18.26 5.83 -13.12
CA LEU A 93 -17.26 4.80 -12.81
C LEU A 93 -15.95 5.39 -12.25
N ARG A 94 -15.97 6.18 -11.15
CA ARG A 94 -14.77 6.58 -10.37
C ARG A 94 -13.48 6.79 -11.19
N GLU A 95 -13.55 7.58 -12.25
CA GLU A 95 -12.39 7.93 -13.05
C GLU A 95 -11.69 9.12 -12.39
N LEU A 96 -10.37 9.02 -12.25
CA LEU A 96 -9.50 10.08 -11.76
C LEU A 96 -8.59 10.52 -12.90
N SER A 97 -8.40 11.82 -13.07
CA SER A 97 -7.49 12.33 -14.09
C SER A 97 -6.73 13.54 -13.60
N GLY A 98 -5.49 13.67 -14.01
CA GLY A 98 -4.69 14.82 -13.62
C GLY A 98 -3.29 14.76 -14.18
N ALA A 99 -2.36 15.39 -13.48
CA ALA A 99 -1.00 15.55 -13.96
C ALA A 99 0.01 15.53 -12.82
N ARG A 100 1.28 15.39 -13.20
CA ARG A 100 2.40 15.47 -12.27
C ARG A 100 2.48 16.85 -11.60
N TRP A 101 2.88 16.89 -10.34
CA TRP A 101 3.18 18.10 -9.59
C TRP A 101 4.62 18.58 -9.89
N ALA A 102 4.84 19.89 -9.99
CA ALA A 102 6.17 20.46 -10.19
C ALA A 102 6.83 20.86 -8.86
N ASP A 103 8.16 20.84 -8.80
CA ASP A 103 8.87 21.35 -7.62
C ASP A 103 8.50 22.83 -7.39
N ASN A 104 7.86 23.12 -6.25
CA ASN A 104 7.35 24.43 -5.79
C ASN A 104 6.05 24.99 -6.43
N ALA A 105 5.28 24.28 -7.26
CA ALA A 105 4.00 24.82 -7.77
C ALA A 105 3.06 23.80 -8.46
N ALA A 106 1.89 24.30 -8.90
CA ALA A 106 0.78 23.64 -9.60
C ALA A 106 1.19 22.61 -10.68
N CYS A 107 0.23 21.74 -11.05
CA CYS A 107 0.47 20.63 -11.97
C CYS A 107 1.18 21.05 -13.27
N THR A 108 2.07 20.21 -13.78
CA THR A 108 2.96 20.44 -14.95
C THR A 108 2.25 20.58 -16.31
N GLY A 109 0.92 20.73 -16.32
CA GLY A 109 0.12 20.95 -17.52
C GLY A 109 -0.24 19.66 -18.28
N PRO A 110 -0.91 19.80 -19.44
CA PRO A 110 -1.59 18.69 -20.13
C PRO A 110 -0.65 17.63 -20.75
N ASN A 111 0.64 17.92 -20.86
CA ASN A 111 1.61 17.03 -21.50
C ASN A 111 2.13 15.91 -20.58
N ASP A 112 1.94 16.01 -19.26
CA ASP A 112 2.34 14.98 -18.29
C ASP A 112 1.11 14.47 -17.53
N TRP A 113 0.15 13.96 -18.30
CA TRP A 113 -1.14 13.49 -17.81
C TRP A 113 -1.06 12.09 -17.19
N ARG A 114 -1.92 11.83 -16.21
CA ARG A 114 -2.18 10.53 -15.60
C ARG A 114 -3.68 10.30 -15.48
N ARG A 115 -4.11 9.06 -15.63
CA ARG A 115 -5.51 8.66 -15.40
C ARG A 115 -5.55 7.42 -14.54
N MET A 116 -6.55 7.31 -13.69
CA MET A 116 -6.87 6.08 -12.97
C MET A 116 -8.32 5.71 -13.20
N LYS A 117 -8.57 4.45 -13.51
CA LYS A 117 -9.91 3.88 -13.64
C LYS A 117 -10.08 2.75 -12.65
N ALA A 118 -11.11 2.81 -11.82
CA ALA A 118 -11.37 1.77 -10.83
C ALA A 118 -11.63 0.41 -11.53
N ILE A 119 -10.91 -0.61 -11.09
CA ILE A 119 -11.08 -2.00 -11.56
C ILE A 119 -12.08 -2.72 -10.65
N ARG A 120 -11.78 -2.73 -9.35
CA ARG A 120 -12.56 -3.43 -8.32
C ARG A 120 -12.30 -2.87 -6.92
N PRO A 121 -13.25 -3.01 -5.98
CA PRO A 121 -12.96 -2.76 -4.57
C PRO A 121 -11.95 -3.76 -4.00
N LEU A 122 -11.38 -3.42 -2.85
CA LEU A 122 -10.62 -4.36 -2.02
C LEU A 122 -11.57 -5.43 -1.45
N SER A 123 -11.15 -6.68 -1.48
CA SER A 123 -11.86 -7.79 -0.85
C SER A 123 -11.80 -7.67 0.68
N PRO A 124 -12.70 -8.35 1.43
CA PRO A 124 -12.65 -8.37 2.88
C PRO A 124 -11.29 -8.87 3.43
N VAL A 125 -10.69 -9.85 2.76
CA VAL A 125 -9.36 -10.38 3.11
C VAL A 125 -8.27 -9.35 2.85
N GLU A 126 -8.30 -8.64 1.72
CA GLU A 126 -7.34 -7.55 1.44
C GLU A 126 -7.46 -6.45 2.50
N LEU A 127 -8.68 -6.03 2.82
CA LEU A 127 -8.94 -5.03 3.87
C LEU A 127 -8.42 -5.49 5.22
N LYS A 128 -8.57 -6.79 5.55
CA LYS A 128 -8.02 -7.35 6.78
C LYS A 128 -6.51 -7.29 6.77
N LEU A 129 -5.84 -7.84 5.75
CA LEU A 129 -4.38 -7.90 5.71
C LEU A 129 -3.72 -6.53 5.79
N LEU A 130 -4.31 -5.53 5.13
CA LEU A 130 -3.76 -4.18 5.03
C LEU A 130 -4.01 -3.31 6.27
N SER A 131 -5.01 -3.66 7.08
CA SER A 131 -5.58 -2.90 8.20
C SER A 131 -6.07 -1.49 7.84
N PRO A 132 -7.01 -0.89 8.61
CA PRO A 132 -7.49 0.47 8.34
C PRO A 132 -6.38 1.53 8.40
N THR A 133 -5.35 1.30 9.22
CA THR A 133 -4.19 2.19 9.40
C THR A 133 -3.16 2.06 8.28
N GLY A 134 -3.27 1.04 7.41
CA GLY A 134 -2.28 0.74 6.37
C GLY A 134 -0.98 0.12 6.91
N GLY A 135 -0.89 -0.11 8.23
CA GLY A 135 0.27 -0.74 8.87
C GLY A 135 0.40 -2.23 8.58
N GLY A 136 -0.71 -2.87 8.17
CA GLY A 136 -0.80 -4.31 8.03
C GLY A 136 -1.29 -4.99 9.31
N THR A 137 -1.04 -6.29 9.43
CA THR A 137 -1.59 -7.12 10.50
C THR A 137 -0.61 -8.14 11.05
N GLU A 138 -0.80 -8.50 12.32
CA GLU A 138 -0.10 -9.58 13.01
C GLU A 138 -0.99 -10.82 13.16
N TRP A 139 -0.37 -11.99 12.97
CA TRP A 139 -1.04 -13.28 12.96
C TRP A 139 -0.24 -14.30 13.78
N SER A 140 -0.93 -15.19 14.46
CA SER A 140 -0.35 -16.39 15.07
C SER A 140 -0.22 -17.45 13.99
N PHE A 141 1.00 -17.91 13.73
CA PHE A 141 1.34 -18.91 12.73
C PHE A 141 1.68 -20.23 13.43
N GLU A 142 0.90 -21.27 13.20
CA GLU A 142 0.97 -22.58 13.84
C GLU A 142 1.47 -23.65 12.86
N TYR A 143 2.26 -24.58 13.39
CA TYR A 143 2.83 -25.73 12.69
C TYR A 143 2.99 -26.90 13.67
N ALA A 144 3.50 -28.05 13.20
CA ALA A 144 3.57 -29.28 13.99
C ALA A 144 4.28 -29.16 15.35
N SER A 145 5.30 -28.30 15.47
CA SER A 145 6.10 -28.17 16.69
C SER A 145 5.80 -26.92 17.52
N GLY A 146 4.79 -26.13 17.14
CA GLY A 146 4.38 -24.97 17.95
C GLY A 146 3.75 -23.84 17.16
N ARG A 147 3.85 -22.63 17.71
CA ARG A 147 3.33 -21.41 17.10
C ARG A 147 4.22 -20.20 17.37
N PHE A 148 4.21 -19.24 16.46
CA PHE A 148 4.94 -17.97 16.59
C PHE A 148 4.20 -16.85 15.86
N ALA A 149 4.57 -15.60 16.12
CA ALA A 149 3.95 -14.45 15.47
C ALA A 149 4.59 -14.16 14.10
N VAL A 150 3.75 -13.76 13.14
CA VAL A 150 4.15 -13.26 11.81
C VAL A 150 3.37 -11.99 11.50
N GLN A 151 3.93 -11.15 10.63
CA GLN A 151 3.35 -9.88 10.25
C GLN A 151 3.30 -9.73 8.74
N PHE A 152 2.14 -9.33 8.22
CA PHE A 152 1.93 -8.95 6.84
C PHE A 152 1.84 -7.43 6.77
N ARG A 153 2.90 -6.77 6.32
CA ARG A 153 2.97 -5.29 6.28
C ARG A 153 2.22 -4.74 5.07
N GLY A 154 1.47 -3.65 5.29
CA GLY A 154 0.74 -2.92 4.26
C GLY A 154 1.56 -1.82 3.55
N ASP A 155 2.87 -1.79 3.74
CA ASP A 155 3.83 -0.68 3.53
C ASP A 155 4.20 -0.30 2.08
N GLY A 156 3.50 -0.84 1.08
CA GLY A 156 3.79 -0.58 -0.33
C GLY A 156 4.88 -1.49 -0.93
N TYR A 157 5.53 -2.33 -0.12
CA TYR A 157 6.45 -3.39 -0.55
C TYR A 157 5.94 -4.79 -0.18
N ASN A 158 4.88 -4.86 0.62
CA ASN A 158 4.32 -6.09 1.15
C ASN A 158 5.36 -6.92 1.92
N HIS A 159 6.12 -6.28 2.80
CA HIS A 159 7.06 -7.04 3.62
C HIS A 159 6.32 -8.07 4.48
N PHE A 160 6.90 -9.26 4.54
CA PHE A 160 6.54 -10.28 5.51
C PHE A 160 7.62 -10.29 6.59
N SER A 161 7.22 -10.27 7.86
CA SER A 161 8.16 -10.28 8.98
C SER A 161 7.83 -11.40 9.95
N CYS A 162 8.86 -12.11 10.41
CA CYS A 162 8.79 -13.08 11.48
C CYS A 162 10.04 -12.94 12.35
N HIS A 163 9.86 -12.53 13.60
CA HIS A 163 10.97 -12.30 14.51
C HIS A 163 11.74 -13.59 14.85
N SER A 164 11.04 -14.71 14.99
CA SER A 164 11.65 -15.99 15.33
C SER A 164 12.49 -16.59 14.19
N TYR A 165 12.19 -16.22 12.94
CA TYR A 165 12.88 -16.73 11.75
C TYR A 165 13.05 -15.58 10.74
N PRO A 166 13.99 -14.66 11.00
CA PRO A 166 14.16 -13.45 10.21
C PRO A 166 14.71 -13.78 8.82
N ALA A 167 14.12 -13.16 7.79
CA ALA A 167 14.61 -13.19 6.41
C ALA A 167 14.00 -12.03 5.61
N HIS A 168 14.68 -11.57 4.57
CA HIS A 168 14.06 -10.71 3.56
C HIS A 168 12.93 -11.45 2.86
N SER A 169 11.71 -11.01 3.13
CA SER A 169 10.51 -11.77 2.80
C SER A 169 9.38 -10.86 2.39
N HIS A 170 8.54 -11.35 1.49
CA HIS A 170 7.41 -10.60 0.95
C HIS A 170 6.18 -11.49 0.86
N TRP A 171 5.01 -10.86 0.80
CA TRP A 171 3.75 -11.54 0.58
C TRP A 171 2.99 -10.98 -0.63
N SER A 172 2.17 -11.82 -1.25
CA SER A 172 1.23 -11.41 -2.29
C SER A 172 -0.09 -12.15 -2.11
N LEU A 173 -1.17 -11.54 -2.57
CA LEU A 173 -2.50 -12.14 -2.57
C LEU A 173 -3.04 -12.11 -3.99
N SER A 174 -3.43 -13.26 -4.50
CA SER A 174 -4.07 -13.41 -5.82
C SER A 174 -5.38 -14.16 -5.64
N GLY A 175 -6.51 -13.44 -5.75
CA GLY A 175 -7.80 -13.97 -5.31
C GLY A 175 -7.76 -14.26 -3.80
N ASP A 176 -8.02 -15.51 -3.42
CA ASP A 176 -7.98 -15.96 -2.02
C ASP A 176 -6.69 -16.72 -1.66
N GLU A 177 -5.71 -16.75 -2.58
CA GLU A 177 -4.43 -17.42 -2.37
C GLU A 177 -3.35 -16.43 -1.93
N LEU A 178 -2.95 -16.55 -0.67
CA LEU A 178 -1.86 -15.80 -0.06
C LEU A 178 -0.55 -16.57 -0.26
N THR A 179 0.39 -15.97 -1.00
CA THR A 179 1.74 -16.48 -1.17
C THR A 179 2.68 -15.74 -0.23
N ILE A 180 3.48 -16.49 0.54
CA ILE A 180 4.52 -15.98 1.43
C ILE A 180 5.86 -16.43 0.88
N ASN A 181 6.67 -15.50 0.37
CA ASN A 181 8.04 -15.78 -0.07
C ASN A 181 8.98 -15.48 1.10
N TRP A 182 9.41 -16.52 1.81
CA TRP A 182 10.10 -16.41 3.10
C TRP A 182 11.60 -16.68 3.00
N GLY A 183 12.26 -16.10 1.99
CA GLY A 183 13.69 -16.25 1.75
C GLY A 183 14.15 -17.71 1.82
N GLN A 184 15.10 -18.00 2.71
CA GLN A 184 15.65 -19.34 2.92
C GLN A 184 14.66 -20.38 3.48
N TYR A 185 13.54 -19.95 4.05
CA TYR A 185 12.52 -20.86 4.61
C TYR A 185 11.49 -21.33 3.57
N GLY A 186 11.62 -20.86 2.33
CA GLY A 186 10.82 -21.28 1.18
C GLY A 186 9.55 -20.46 0.95
N THR A 187 8.74 -20.93 0.00
CA THR A 187 7.49 -20.27 -0.38
C THR A 187 6.29 -21.02 0.18
N TYR A 188 5.45 -20.37 0.97
CA TYR A 188 4.21 -20.95 1.49
C TYR A 188 3.02 -20.45 0.69
N VAL A 189 2.07 -21.34 0.46
CA VAL A 189 0.80 -21.03 -0.20
C VAL A 189 -0.31 -21.30 0.79
N MET A 190 -1.05 -20.24 1.12
CA MET A 190 -2.09 -20.22 2.13
C MET A 190 -3.42 -19.85 1.48
N LYS A 191 -4.52 -20.43 1.96
CA LYS A 191 -5.89 -20.11 1.55
C LYS A 191 -6.69 -19.69 2.76
N PHE A 192 -7.42 -18.58 2.63
CA PHE A 192 -8.29 -18.10 3.70
C PHE A 192 -9.49 -19.04 3.86
N THR A 193 -9.72 -19.49 5.09
CA THR A 193 -10.92 -20.23 5.49
C THR A 193 -11.97 -19.31 6.11
N SER A 194 -11.55 -18.12 6.53
CA SER A 194 -12.38 -16.96 6.88
C SER A 194 -11.54 -15.69 6.74
N GLU A 195 -12.12 -14.51 6.97
CA GLU A 195 -11.35 -13.25 7.02
C GLU A 195 -10.23 -13.26 8.07
N THR A 196 -10.34 -14.10 9.10
CA THR A 196 -9.42 -14.09 10.27
C THR A 196 -8.63 -15.38 10.43
N THR A 197 -8.77 -16.32 9.49
CA THR A 197 -8.08 -17.62 9.51
C THR A 197 -7.66 -18.05 8.11
N ALA A 198 -6.48 -18.65 7.98
CA ALA A 198 -6.04 -19.29 6.75
C ALA A 198 -5.22 -20.54 7.04
N GLU A 199 -5.16 -21.45 6.08
CA GLU A 199 -4.38 -22.68 6.15
C GLU A 199 -3.66 -22.96 4.85
N GLY A 200 -2.56 -23.69 4.92
CA GLY A 200 -1.71 -23.92 3.76
C GLY A 200 -0.51 -24.77 4.08
N SER A 201 0.49 -24.70 3.21
CA SER A 201 1.72 -25.47 3.37
C SER A 201 2.88 -24.85 2.61
N LEU A 202 4.09 -25.36 2.87
CA LEU A 202 5.22 -25.13 1.99
C LEU A 202 4.87 -25.62 0.58
N LYS A 203 5.14 -24.79 -0.43
CA LYS A 203 4.74 -25.05 -1.82
C LYS A 203 5.27 -26.40 -2.30
N GLY A 204 4.35 -27.24 -2.79
CA GLY A 204 4.65 -28.60 -3.25
C GLY A 204 4.88 -29.63 -2.13
N LYS A 205 4.72 -29.26 -0.86
CA LYS A 205 4.91 -30.14 0.31
C LYS A 205 3.73 -30.05 1.30
N PRO A 206 2.56 -30.63 0.97
CA PRO A 206 1.36 -30.52 1.81
C PRO A 206 1.50 -31.02 3.25
N ALA A 207 2.41 -31.97 3.50
CA ALA A 207 2.70 -32.48 4.84
C ALA A 207 3.37 -31.42 5.74
N ASP A 208 4.02 -30.41 5.16
CA ASP A 208 4.60 -29.27 5.88
C ASP A 208 3.56 -28.14 5.99
N TRP A 209 2.49 -28.44 6.71
CA TRP A 209 1.30 -27.61 6.83
C TRP A 209 1.50 -26.42 7.76
N ARG A 210 0.70 -25.37 7.55
CA ARG A 210 0.61 -24.17 8.41
C ARG A 210 -0.84 -23.76 8.60
N ARG A 211 -1.14 -23.18 9.76
CA ARG A 211 -2.40 -22.50 10.05
C ARG A 211 -2.11 -21.13 10.61
N MET A 212 -2.90 -20.13 10.22
CA MET A 212 -2.76 -18.78 10.75
C MET A 212 -4.09 -18.26 11.29
N LYS A 213 -4.01 -17.51 12.39
CA LYS A 213 -5.13 -16.82 13.02
C LYS A 213 -4.76 -15.37 13.29
N TYR A 214 -5.65 -14.45 12.92
CA TYR A 214 -5.47 -13.01 13.15
C TYR A 214 -5.30 -12.71 14.65
N VAL A 215 -4.37 -11.80 14.97
CA VAL A 215 -4.11 -11.34 16.33
C VAL A 215 -4.52 -9.89 16.50
N ARG A 216 -3.95 -8.98 15.70
CA ARG A 216 -4.18 -7.54 15.81
C ARG A 216 -3.78 -6.78 14.56
N ASP A 217 -4.28 -5.56 14.44
CA ASP A 217 -3.80 -4.57 13.49
C ASP A 217 -2.44 -4.02 13.95
N LEU A 218 -1.61 -3.67 12.96
CA LEU A 218 -0.36 -2.95 13.18
C LEU A 218 -0.61 -1.46 12.98
N ASP A 219 0.11 -0.63 13.74
CA ASP A 219 0.12 0.80 13.50
C ASP A 219 0.73 1.13 12.14
N ALA A 220 0.32 2.25 11.57
CA ALA A 220 0.89 2.74 10.32
C ALA A 220 2.41 2.84 10.47
N VAL A 221 3.16 2.21 9.56
CA VAL A 221 4.62 2.32 9.54
C VAL A 221 4.94 3.76 9.14
N GLU A 222 5.70 4.47 9.98
CA GLU A 222 6.30 5.76 9.62
C GLU A 222 7.17 5.53 8.38
N ALA A 223 7.03 6.34 7.33
CA ALA A 223 7.80 6.18 6.10
C ALA A 223 9.32 6.47 6.27
N SER A 224 9.82 6.51 7.51
CA SER A 224 11.18 6.90 7.87
C SER A 224 12.15 5.74 8.07
N GLU A 225 11.74 4.48 7.91
CA GLU A 225 12.70 3.40 7.73
C GLU A 225 13.07 3.30 6.25
N THR A 226 13.86 4.28 5.81
CA THR A 226 14.78 4.05 4.70
C THR A 226 15.48 2.72 4.96
N CYS A 227 15.28 1.73 4.08
CA CYS A 227 16.27 0.67 3.92
C CYS A 227 17.62 1.39 3.78
N GLY A 228 18.44 1.32 4.82
CA GLY A 228 19.83 1.74 4.77
C GLY A 228 20.55 0.84 3.78
N HIS A 229 20.50 1.23 2.51
CA HIS A 229 21.45 0.77 1.51
C HIS A 229 22.74 1.59 1.73
N ASP A 230 23.43 1.32 2.83
CA ASP A 230 24.84 1.68 2.94
C ASP A 230 25.61 0.72 2.05
N HIS A 231 25.78 1.11 0.79
CA HIS A 231 26.85 0.59 -0.02
C HIS A 231 28.09 1.41 0.30
N ASP A 232 28.81 0.99 1.35
CA ASP A 232 30.21 1.36 1.55
C ASP A 232 31.00 0.85 0.34
N HIS A 233 31.38 1.78 -0.53
CA HIS A 233 32.39 1.54 -1.54
C HIS A 233 33.75 1.88 -0.94
N HIS A 234 34.51 0.84 -0.57
CA HIS A 234 35.96 0.88 -0.53
C HIS A 234 36.54 0.80 -1.95
#